data_AF-A0ABD1Q481-F1
#
_entry.id   AF-A0ABD1Q481-F1
#
_cell.length_a   1.000
_cell.length_b   1.000
_cell.length_c   1.000
_cell.angle_alpha   90.00
_cell.angle_beta   90.00
_cell.angle_gamma   90.00
#
_symmetry.space_group_name_H-M   'P 1'
#
loop_
_entity.id
_entity.type
_entity.pdbx_description
1 polymer ?
#
loop_
_entity_poly.entity_id
_entity_poly.type
_entity_poly.pdbx_seq_one_letter_code
_entity_poly.pdbx_strand_id
1 'polypeptide(L)'
;MENRSFDHMLGWLKSTRPDIDGLSGSEFNQVNVSNPTSRSVVVSDDAFFVDSDPGHSIQAIREQIFGSNDTSADPAPMNGFVQQAEAMGVEGLSKTVMSGFKPDLLPIYTELANEFAVMDRWFASVPASTQPNRFYIHSATSHGASSNVRKDLINGFPQKTIFDSLDENDLTFGIYYQNIPATLFFKSLRKLKHIVKFHNYNLKFKLHAKKGKLPNYVVIEQRYFDVNIFPANDDHPSHDVARGQKFVKEVYETLRASPQWKEMALLITYDEHGGFYDHVPTPVSGVPNPDGIIGPPPFYFNFERLGVRVPTLLISPWVDKGTVIHEPSGPTPYSQYEHSSIPATVKKLFNLRSNFLTKRDAWAGTFENYFYLRDTPRDDCPEKLPEVKMTLRSRGPKEDDSLTEFQIELIQLASQLNGDHVLNTYPDIGKTMTVGGANRYAEDAVERFLEAGRMALLAGANESALVTMRPSLTTRTSGDESSGKYEAY
;
A
#
# COMPACT_ATOMS: atom_id res chain seq x y z
N MET A 1 -0.98 -1.65 3.91
CA MET A 1 -1.83 -2.83 3.67
C MET A 1 -2.39 -2.70 2.26
N GLU A 2 -3.02 -3.74 1.72
CA GLU A 2 -3.35 -3.82 0.30
C GLU A 2 -4.82 -4.07 0.02
N ASN A 3 -5.35 -3.40 -1.00
CA ASN A 3 -6.56 -3.76 -1.75
C ASN A 3 -7.81 -3.97 -0.89
N ARG A 4 -8.16 -2.99 -0.05
CA ARG A 4 -9.39 -3.00 0.77
C ARG A 4 -9.99 -1.61 0.91
N SER A 5 -11.29 -1.49 0.65
CA SER A 5 -12.04 -0.26 0.94
C SER A 5 -12.23 -0.05 2.44
N PHE A 6 -12.53 1.19 2.85
CA PHE A 6 -12.87 1.49 4.23
C PHE A 6 -14.09 0.68 4.68
N ASP A 7 -15.17 0.68 3.90
CA ASP A 7 -16.39 -0.02 4.28
C ASP A 7 -16.23 -1.54 4.38
N HIS A 8 -15.36 -2.13 3.57
CA HIS A 8 -15.08 -3.56 3.62
C HIS A 8 -14.40 -3.97 4.93
N MET A 9 -13.53 -3.13 5.49
CA MET A 9 -12.77 -3.46 6.72
C MET A 9 -13.37 -2.86 7.99
N LEU A 10 -13.78 -1.59 7.95
CA LEU A 10 -14.17 -0.82 9.13
C LEU A 10 -15.62 -0.31 9.06
N GLY A 11 -16.30 -0.41 7.92
CA GLY A 11 -17.65 0.14 7.73
C GLY A 11 -18.68 -0.36 8.74
N TRP A 12 -18.60 -1.64 9.12
CA TRP A 12 -19.53 -2.25 10.07
C TRP A 12 -19.26 -1.89 11.54
N LEU A 13 -18.16 -1.19 11.84
CA LEU A 13 -17.94 -0.62 13.18
C LEU A 13 -19.02 0.41 13.54
N LYS A 14 -19.69 1.02 12.56
CA LYS A 14 -20.80 1.97 12.80
C LYS A 14 -21.88 1.42 13.72
N SER A 15 -22.09 0.10 13.72
CA SER A 15 -23.04 -0.58 14.62
C SER A 15 -22.73 -0.40 16.11
N THR A 16 -21.46 -0.24 16.48
CA THR A 16 -21.00 -0.02 17.86
C THR A 16 -20.39 1.38 18.06
N ARG A 17 -20.02 2.04 16.97
CA ARG A 17 -19.39 3.37 16.88
C ARG A 17 -20.16 4.25 15.88
N PRO A 18 -21.36 4.75 16.23
CA PRO A 18 -22.22 5.48 15.31
C PRO A 18 -21.65 6.82 14.85
N ASP A 19 -20.60 7.28 15.50
CA ASP A 19 -19.76 8.42 15.13
C ASP A 19 -18.92 8.18 13.86
N ILE A 20 -18.67 6.92 13.47
CA ILE A 20 -17.93 6.57 12.25
C ILE A 20 -18.86 6.63 11.03
N ASP A 21 -18.40 7.25 9.95
CA ASP A 21 -19.06 7.27 8.63
C ASP A 21 -18.94 5.90 7.92
N GLY A 22 -19.60 4.88 8.47
CA GLY A 22 -19.66 3.51 7.93
C GLY A 22 -21.03 3.10 7.39
N LEU A 23 -21.22 1.79 7.20
CA LEU A 23 -22.41 1.21 6.58
C LEU A 23 -23.62 1.12 7.52
N SER A 24 -24.81 1.40 7.00
CA SER A 24 -26.10 1.19 7.68
C SER A 24 -26.75 -0.15 7.36
N GLY A 25 -26.27 -0.85 6.32
CA GLY A 25 -26.83 -2.13 5.87
C GLY A 25 -27.95 -2.00 4.84
N SER A 26 -28.21 -0.78 4.35
CA SER A 26 -29.23 -0.49 3.34
C SER A 26 -28.64 -0.04 2.00
N GLU A 27 -27.33 0.21 1.97
CA GLU A 27 -26.58 0.56 0.77
C GLU A 27 -26.62 -0.58 -0.23
N PHE A 28 -26.73 -0.24 -1.51
CA PHE A 28 -26.83 -1.23 -2.58
C PHE A 28 -26.25 -0.70 -3.88
N ASN A 29 -25.92 -1.62 -4.78
CA ASN A 29 -25.57 -1.34 -6.16
C ASN A 29 -26.45 -2.19 -7.09
N GLN A 30 -26.77 -1.65 -8.26
CA GLN A 30 -27.57 -2.34 -9.27
C GLN A 30 -26.67 -3.23 -10.14
N VAL A 31 -27.18 -4.38 -10.59
CA VAL A 31 -26.49 -5.23 -11.57
C VAL A 31 -26.29 -4.50 -12.90
N ASN A 32 -27.25 -3.65 -13.28
CA ASN A 32 -27.13 -2.76 -14.43
C ASN A 32 -27.53 -1.34 -14.01
N VAL A 33 -26.55 -0.44 -13.95
CA VAL A 33 -26.75 0.95 -13.51
C VAL A 33 -27.72 1.71 -14.43
N SER A 34 -27.73 1.38 -15.72
CA SER A 34 -28.63 2.01 -16.71
C SER A 34 -30.07 1.48 -16.65
N ASN A 35 -30.33 0.42 -15.87
CA ASN A 35 -31.66 -0.15 -15.69
C ASN A 35 -32.07 -0.10 -14.20
N PRO A 36 -32.86 0.90 -13.78
CA PRO A 36 -33.27 1.06 -12.37
C PRO A 36 -34.06 -0.12 -11.79
N THR A 37 -34.67 -0.97 -12.62
CA THR A 37 -35.40 -2.16 -12.18
C THR A 37 -34.54 -3.42 -12.21
N SER A 38 -33.23 -3.30 -12.45
CA SER A 38 -32.33 -4.44 -12.39
C SER A 38 -32.26 -5.02 -10.98
N ARG A 39 -31.76 -6.24 -10.85
CA ARG A 39 -31.52 -6.84 -9.54
C ARG A 39 -30.51 -5.98 -8.76
N SER A 40 -30.82 -5.69 -7.50
CA SER A 40 -29.90 -5.01 -6.59
C SER A 40 -29.11 -6.02 -5.75
N VAL A 41 -27.87 -5.67 -5.42
CA VAL A 41 -27.07 -6.35 -4.39
C VAL A 41 -26.88 -5.37 -3.26
N VAL A 42 -27.38 -5.73 -2.08
CA VAL A 42 -27.27 -4.94 -0.85
C VAL A 42 -25.97 -5.32 -0.14
N VAL A 43 -25.37 -4.37 0.56
CA VAL A 43 -24.20 -4.65 1.41
C VAL A 43 -24.52 -5.72 2.47
N SER A 44 -23.49 -6.48 2.87
CA SER A 44 -23.60 -7.51 3.91
C SER A 44 -22.37 -7.53 4.81
N ASP A 45 -22.51 -8.09 6.01
CA ASP A 45 -21.45 -8.20 7.01
C ASP A 45 -20.84 -9.62 7.08
N ASP A 46 -20.98 -10.39 5.99
CA ASP A 46 -20.58 -11.78 5.88
C ASP A 46 -19.26 -11.99 5.13
N ALA A 47 -18.42 -10.95 5.02
CA ALA A 47 -17.08 -11.12 4.47
C ALA A 47 -16.23 -12.07 5.33
N PHE A 48 -15.47 -12.91 4.66
CA PHE A 48 -14.55 -13.86 5.25
C PHE A 48 -13.28 -13.92 4.37
N PHE A 49 -12.79 -15.09 4.00
CA PHE A 49 -11.73 -15.18 3.01
C PHE A 49 -12.24 -14.90 1.59
N VAL A 50 -11.55 -13.99 0.91
CA VAL A 50 -11.84 -13.61 -0.48
C VAL A 50 -10.77 -14.18 -1.39
N ASP A 51 -11.13 -15.20 -2.17
CA ASP A 51 -10.19 -15.91 -3.05
C ASP A 51 -9.98 -15.23 -4.41
N SER A 52 -10.98 -14.48 -4.87
CA SER A 52 -10.93 -13.76 -6.15
C SER A 52 -10.39 -12.35 -5.93
N ASP A 53 -9.61 -11.86 -6.89
CA ASP A 53 -9.10 -10.50 -6.90
C ASP A 53 -10.04 -9.61 -7.74
N PRO A 54 -10.85 -8.71 -7.13
CA PRO A 54 -11.77 -7.86 -7.87
C PRO A 54 -11.03 -6.86 -8.76
N GLY A 55 -11.72 -6.31 -9.76
CA GLY A 55 -11.10 -5.39 -10.71
C GLY A 55 -10.64 -4.10 -10.04
N HIS A 56 -9.37 -3.75 -10.15
CA HIS A 56 -8.78 -2.54 -9.56
C HIS A 56 -7.85 -1.80 -10.54
N SER A 57 -8.12 -1.97 -11.85
CA SER A 57 -7.52 -1.14 -12.90
C SER A 57 -8.20 0.22 -12.98
N ILE A 58 -7.54 1.24 -13.55
CA ILE A 58 -8.17 2.56 -13.75
C ILE A 58 -9.50 2.50 -14.51
N GLN A 59 -9.67 1.55 -15.42
CA GLN A 59 -10.93 1.33 -16.12
C GLN A 59 -12.01 0.76 -15.21
N ALA A 60 -11.67 -0.29 -14.45
CA ALA A 60 -12.58 -0.91 -13.49
C ALA A 60 -13.01 0.09 -12.42
N ILE A 61 -12.05 0.84 -11.86
CA ILE A 61 -12.31 1.83 -10.81
C ILE A 61 -13.18 2.98 -11.34
N ARG A 62 -12.95 3.45 -12.57
CA ARG A 62 -13.86 4.42 -13.20
C ARG A 62 -15.29 3.88 -13.27
N GLU A 63 -15.47 2.64 -13.73
CA GLU A 63 -16.80 2.03 -13.80
C GLU A 63 -17.42 1.85 -12.42
N GLN A 64 -16.66 1.45 -11.41
CA GLN A 64 -17.13 1.32 -10.02
C GLN A 64 -17.65 2.67 -9.47
N ILE A 65 -16.88 3.74 -9.66
CA ILE A 65 -17.20 5.07 -9.16
C ILE A 65 -18.41 5.68 -9.89
N PHE A 66 -18.50 5.54 -11.22
CA PHE A 66 -19.46 6.29 -12.03
C PHE A 66 -20.58 5.45 -12.66
N GLY A 67 -20.46 4.13 -12.68
CA GLY A 67 -21.36 3.21 -13.37
C GLY A 67 -21.36 3.35 -14.90
N SER A 68 -20.52 4.24 -15.46
CA SER A 68 -20.51 4.58 -16.89
C SER A 68 -19.15 5.16 -17.33
N ASN A 69 -19.03 5.52 -18.61
CA ASN A 69 -17.88 6.25 -19.15
C ASN A 69 -17.94 7.77 -18.86
N ASP A 70 -19.11 8.29 -18.48
CA ASP A 70 -19.25 9.69 -18.08
C ASP A 70 -18.76 9.86 -16.65
N THR A 71 -17.79 10.76 -16.47
CA THR A 71 -17.15 11.00 -15.17
C THR A 71 -17.41 12.42 -14.66
N SER A 72 -18.47 13.07 -15.13
CA SER A 72 -18.81 14.46 -14.81
C SER A 72 -19.63 14.63 -13.52
N ALA A 73 -20.17 13.55 -12.96
CA ALA A 73 -21.00 13.61 -11.76
C ALA A 73 -20.20 14.06 -10.52
N ASP A 74 -20.69 15.10 -9.84
CA ASP A 74 -20.20 15.60 -8.55
C ASP A 74 -21.41 15.89 -7.64
N PRO A 75 -21.65 15.10 -6.56
CA PRO A 75 -20.82 14.01 -6.06
C PRO A 75 -20.80 12.78 -6.98
N ALA A 76 -19.71 12.01 -6.94
CA ALA A 76 -19.60 10.75 -7.65
C ALA A 76 -20.61 9.70 -7.11
N PRO A 77 -21.28 8.92 -7.97
CA PRO A 77 -22.44 8.12 -7.57
C PRO A 77 -22.12 6.80 -6.86
N MET A 78 -20.89 6.27 -6.97
CA MET A 78 -20.43 5.04 -6.31
C MET A 78 -21.33 3.81 -6.56
N ASN A 79 -21.84 3.66 -7.78
CA ASN A 79 -22.96 2.75 -8.07
C ASN A 79 -22.63 1.59 -9.04
N GLY A 80 -21.40 1.50 -9.54
CA GLY A 80 -21.02 0.54 -10.56
C GLY A 80 -20.24 -0.67 -10.08
N PHE A 81 -20.07 -0.87 -8.77
CA PHE A 81 -19.25 -1.98 -8.24
C PHE A 81 -19.80 -3.35 -8.61
N VAL A 82 -21.12 -3.54 -8.46
CA VAL A 82 -21.81 -4.78 -8.85
C VAL A 82 -21.73 -4.98 -10.35
N GLN A 83 -22.00 -3.95 -11.15
CA GLN A 83 -21.94 -4.03 -12.62
C GLN A 83 -20.55 -4.44 -13.10
N GLN A 84 -19.50 -3.82 -12.56
CA GLN A 84 -18.11 -4.13 -12.91
C GLN A 84 -17.73 -5.55 -12.47
N ALA A 85 -18.16 -5.99 -11.28
CA ALA A 85 -17.93 -7.35 -10.80
C ALA A 85 -18.63 -8.42 -11.67
N GLU A 86 -19.87 -8.18 -12.08
CA GLU A 86 -20.62 -9.09 -12.98
C GLU A 86 -19.95 -9.17 -14.36
N ALA A 87 -19.40 -8.06 -14.87
CA ALA A 87 -18.69 -8.02 -16.15
C ALA A 87 -17.39 -8.85 -16.16
N MET A 88 -16.81 -9.16 -14.98
CA MET A 88 -15.65 -10.04 -14.88
C MET A 88 -15.99 -11.52 -15.05
N GLY A 89 -17.28 -11.90 -15.01
CA GLY A 89 -17.72 -13.28 -15.21
C GLY A 89 -17.30 -14.27 -14.11
N VAL A 90 -16.93 -13.77 -12.93
CA VAL A 90 -16.56 -14.59 -11.77
C VAL A 90 -17.79 -14.82 -10.89
N GLU A 91 -18.17 -16.08 -10.70
CA GLU A 91 -19.35 -16.45 -9.91
C GLU A 91 -19.25 -15.92 -8.47
N GLY A 92 -20.32 -15.27 -8.01
CA GLY A 92 -20.42 -14.75 -6.64
C GLY A 92 -19.63 -13.45 -6.38
N LEU A 93 -18.82 -12.96 -7.32
CA LEU A 93 -17.98 -11.78 -7.12
C LEU A 93 -18.79 -10.53 -6.79
N SER A 94 -19.98 -10.36 -7.38
CA SER A 94 -20.86 -9.23 -7.09
C SER A 94 -21.33 -9.18 -5.63
N LYS A 95 -21.51 -10.33 -4.99
CA LYS A 95 -21.79 -10.39 -3.55
C LYS A 95 -20.52 -10.12 -2.75
N THR A 96 -19.38 -10.68 -3.17
CA THR A 96 -18.09 -10.51 -2.51
C THR A 96 -17.62 -9.05 -2.45
N VAL A 97 -17.78 -8.28 -3.54
CA VAL A 97 -17.38 -6.85 -3.54
C VAL A 97 -18.28 -5.99 -2.66
N MET A 98 -19.52 -6.41 -2.41
CA MET A 98 -20.48 -5.70 -1.56
C MET A 98 -20.47 -6.17 -0.10
N SER A 99 -19.71 -7.21 0.25
CA SER A 99 -19.60 -7.67 1.64
C SER A 99 -18.52 -6.90 2.40
N GLY A 100 -18.65 -6.82 3.71
CA GLY A 100 -17.65 -6.28 4.64
C GLY A 100 -17.49 -7.18 5.86
N PHE A 101 -16.39 -7.01 6.58
CA PHE A 101 -16.09 -7.82 7.76
C PHE A 101 -16.85 -7.34 8.99
N LYS A 102 -17.34 -8.29 9.78
CA LYS A 102 -17.78 -8.01 11.15
C LYS A 102 -16.61 -7.54 12.02
N PRO A 103 -16.83 -6.59 12.94
CA PRO A 103 -15.83 -6.17 13.91
C PRO A 103 -15.17 -7.33 14.67
N ASP A 104 -15.93 -8.37 15.00
CA ASP A 104 -15.45 -9.56 15.74
C ASP A 104 -14.48 -10.44 14.92
N LEU A 105 -14.52 -10.37 13.59
CA LEU A 105 -13.56 -11.05 12.71
C LEU A 105 -12.26 -10.26 12.56
N LEU A 106 -12.30 -8.97 12.89
CA LEU A 106 -11.17 -8.05 12.84
C LEU A 106 -10.77 -7.51 14.22
N PRO A 107 -10.56 -8.39 15.24
CA PRO A 107 -10.38 -7.93 16.62
C PRO A 107 -9.20 -6.97 16.81
N ILE A 108 -8.16 -7.05 15.99
CA ILE A 108 -7.01 -6.14 16.09
C ILE A 108 -7.37 -4.75 15.58
N TYR A 109 -7.99 -4.67 14.39
CA TYR A 109 -8.38 -3.39 13.82
C TYR A 109 -9.51 -2.73 14.62
N THR A 110 -10.46 -3.53 15.09
CA THR A 110 -11.55 -3.08 15.99
C THR A 110 -11.00 -2.50 17.29
N GLU A 111 -10.05 -3.18 17.95
CA GLU A 111 -9.45 -2.65 19.17
C GLU A 111 -8.71 -1.33 18.91
N LEU A 112 -7.88 -1.28 17.85
CA LEU A 112 -7.14 -0.07 17.50
C LEU A 112 -8.08 1.11 17.18
N ALA A 113 -9.19 0.86 16.49
CA ALA A 113 -10.21 1.86 16.20
C ALA A 113 -10.93 2.38 17.46
N ASN A 114 -11.12 1.53 18.47
CA ASN A 114 -11.72 1.90 19.75
C ASN A 114 -10.74 2.61 20.69
N GLU A 115 -9.45 2.27 20.62
CA GLU A 115 -8.43 2.80 21.52
C GLU A 115 -7.74 4.07 21.00
N PHE A 116 -7.77 4.32 19.70
CA PHE A 116 -7.07 5.45 19.05
C PHE A 116 -7.99 6.18 18.07
N ALA A 117 -7.45 6.70 16.96
CA ALA A 117 -8.21 7.42 15.95
C ALA A 117 -8.48 6.59 14.69
N VAL A 118 -9.72 6.65 14.21
CA VAL A 118 -10.11 6.25 12.86
C VAL A 118 -10.16 7.49 11.98
N MET A 119 -9.52 7.45 10.81
CA MET A 119 -9.67 8.48 9.78
C MET A 119 -10.65 7.98 8.73
N ASP A 120 -11.92 8.38 8.85
CA ASP A 120 -13.04 7.82 8.07
C ASP A 120 -13.30 8.56 6.75
N ARG A 121 -12.42 9.49 6.35
CA ARG A 121 -12.43 10.11 5.01
C ARG A 121 -11.02 10.19 4.42
N TRP A 122 -10.24 9.10 4.53
CA TRP A 122 -8.95 8.95 3.86
C TRP A 122 -9.11 8.26 2.51
N PHE A 123 -8.74 8.92 1.42
CA PHE A 123 -8.92 8.44 0.06
C PHE A 123 -7.60 7.94 -0.55
N ALA A 124 -7.69 6.94 -1.43
CA ALA A 124 -6.59 6.65 -2.34
C ALA A 124 -6.28 7.90 -3.19
N SER A 125 -5.02 8.24 -3.39
CA SER A 125 -4.63 9.48 -4.10
C SER A 125 -5.06 9.52 -5.55
N VAL A 126 -5.23 8.35 -6.17
CA VAL A 126 -5.67 8.20 -7.56
C VAL A 126 -6.59 6.99 -7.72
N PRO A 127 -7.56 7.03 -8.65
CA PRO A 127 -8.42 5.89 -9.00
C PRO A 127 -7.66 4.93 -9.93
N ALA A 128 -6.57 4.36 -9.43
CA ALA A 128 -5.68 3.45 -10.15
C ALA A 128 -5.13 2.36 -9.20
N SER A 129 -4.45 1.37 -9.76
CA SER A 129 -3.91 0.22 -9.04
C SER A 129 -2.84 0.59 -7.99
N THR A 130 -2.38 -0.43 -7.26
CA THR A 130 -1.42 -0.37 -6.14
C THR A 130 -0.27 0.62 -6.30
N GLN A 131 0.55 0.48 -7.35
CA GLN A 131 1.81 1.23 -7.44
C GLN A 131 1.67 2.73 -7.58
N PRO A 132 0.82 3.27 -8.48
CA PRO A 132 0.51 4.69 -8.50
C PRO A 132 0.22 5.23 -7.09
N ASN A 133 -0.66 4.58 -6.33
CA ASN A 133 -1.01 5.01 -4.97
C ASN A 133 0.16 4.91 -3.98
N ARG A 134 0.95 3.83 -4.00
CA ARG A 134 2.17 3.71 -3.20
C ARG A 134 3.21 4.79 -3.52
N PHE A 135 3.26 5.28 -4.75
CA PHE A 135 4.14 6.40 -5.09
C PHE A 135 3.70 7.72 -4.47
N TYR A 136 2.39 7.99 -4.37
CA TYR A 136 1.88 9.18 -3.69
C TYR A 136 2.25 9.20 -2.20
N ILE A 137 2.25 8.04 -1.51
CA ILE A 137 2.68 7.92 -0.10
C ILE A 137 4.07 8.53 0.13
N HIS A 138 5.01 8.30 -0.79
CA HIS A 138 6.41 8.67 -0.58
C HIS A 138 6.89 9.84 -1.42
N SER A 139 6.16 10.24 -2.46
CA SER A 139 6.60 11.28 -3.40
C SER A 139 5.52 12.28 -3.81
N ALA A 140 4.29 12.14 -3.32
CA ALA A 140 3.15 12.99 -3.67
C ALA A 140 2.85 13.08 -5.18
N THR A 141 3.34 12.12 -5.97
CA THR A 141 3.03 11.93 -7.39
C THR A 141 3.36 10.51 -7.82
N SER A 142 2.67 10.00 -8.82
CA SER A 142 3.05 8.76 -9.53
C SER A 142 3.91 9.04 -10.77
N HIS A 143 4.34 10.29 -10.98
CA HIS A 143 5.08 10.74 -12.16
C HIS A 143 4.37 10.39 -13.48
N GLY A 144 3.05 10.60 -13.51
CA GLY A 144 2.20 10.29 -14.66
C GLY A 144 1.77 8.82 -14.78
N ALA A 145 2.24 7.92 -13.90
CA ALA A 145 1.80 6.52 -13.94
C ALA A 145 0.35 6.38 -13.43
N SER A 146 -0.53 5.86 -14.29
CA SER A 146 -1.91 5.46 -13.96
C SER A 146 -2.09 3.94 -13.89
N SER A 147 -1.01 3.21 -14.15
CA SER A 147 -0.88 1.76 -14.15
C SER A 147 0.61 1.43 -14.21
N ASN A 148 0.94 0.17 -14.43
CA ASN A 148 2.31 -0.28 -14.60
C ASN A 148 2.98 0.29 -15.85
N VAL A 149 4.01 1.11 -15.64
CA VAL A 149 4.91 1.57 -16.69
C VAL A 149 6.20 0.78 -16.60
N ARG A 150 6.27 -0.35 -17.34
CA ARG A 150 7.34 -1.36 -17.26
C ARG A 150 8.76 -0.78 -17.35
N LYS A 151 8.96 0.22 -18.23
CA LYS A 151 10.25 0.89 -18.41
C LYS A 151 10.68 1.66 -17.14
N ASP A 152 9.72 2.25 -16.44
CA ASP A 152 10.01 3.10 -15.28
C ASP A 152 10.17 2.26 -14.01
N LEU A 153 9.45 1.14 -13.89
CA LEU A 153 9.65 0.14 -12.83
C LEU A 153 11.12 -0.35 -12.79
N ILE A 154 11.71 -0.60 -13.97
CA ILE A 154 13.12 -0.98 -14.11
C ILE A 154 14.06 0.18 -13.84
N ASN A 155 13.92 1.31 -14.55
CA ASN A 155 14.91 2.39 -14.44
C ASN A 155 14.86 3.12 -13.09
N GLY A 156 13.78 2.90 -12.34
CA GLY A 156 13.47 3.59 -11.11
C GLY A 156 12.81 4.93 -11.40
N PHE A 157 11.78 5.21 -10.61
CA PHE A 157 11.00 6.42 -10.66
C PHE A 157 11.84 7.63 -10.23
N PRO A 158 11.90 8.71 -11.05
CA PRO A 158 12.88 9.78 -10.87
C PRO A 158 12.46 10.86 -9.88
N GLN A 159 11.19 10.89 -9.47
CA GLN A 159 10.66 11.93 -8.60
C GLN A 159 11.34 11.96 -7.23
N LYS A 160 11.43 13.17 -6.67
CA LYS A 160 11.95 13.39 -5.33
C LYS A 160 11.02 12.78 -4.31
N THR A 161 11.58 12.14 -3.29
CA THR A 161 10.82 11.48 -2.23
C THR A 161 10.87 12.26 -0.91
N ILE A 162 10.00 11.88 0.03
CA ILE A 162 10.08 12.35 1.41
C ILE A 162 11.40 11.92 2.06
N PHE A 163 11.95 10.77 1.70
CA PHE A 163 13.25 10.30 2.19
C PHE A 163 14.39 11.24 1.77
N ASP A 164 14.37 11.72 0.53
CA ASP A 164 15.33 12.73 0.06
C ASP A 164 15.19 14.03 0.86
N SER A 165 13.96 14.45 1.17
CA SER A 165 13.70 15.64 1.97
C SER A 165 14.17 15.49 3.42
N LEU A 166 14.06 14.30 4.02
CA LEU A 166 14.58 14.02 5.35
C LEU A 166 16.11 14.07 5.38
N ASP A 167 16.76 13.41 4.40
CA ASP A 167 18.22 13.36 4.29
C ASP A 167 18.82 14.76 4.07
N GLU A 168 18.20 15.61 3.24
CA GLU A 168 18.60 17.01 3.04
C GLU A 168 18.43 17.91 4.28
N ASN A 169 17.70 17.44 5.29
CA ASN A 169 17.45 18.15 6.56
C ASN A 169 18.10 17.43 7.75
N ASP A 170 19.10 16.57 7.50
CA ASP A 170 19.85 15.84 8.53
C ASP A 170 18.98 14.94 9.43
N LEU A 171 17.82 14.50 8.92
CA LEU A 171 16.91 13.58 9.59
C LEU A 171 17.08 12.16 9.10
N THR A 172 16.87 11.21 10.00
CA THR A 172 17.08 9.80 9.71
C THR A 172 15.79 9.12 9.29
N PHE A 173 15.89 8.14 8.39
CA PHE A 173 14.81 7.24 8.05
C PHE A 173 15.29 5.78 8.04
N GLY A 174 14.34 4.85 8.13
CA GLY A 174 14.62 3.42 8.04
C GLY A 174 13.47 2.64 7.41
N ILE A 175 13.80 1.73 6.52
CA ILE A 175 12.86 0.87 5.81
C ILE A 175 13.05 -0.56 6.33
N TYR A 176 12.04 -1.08 7.00
CA TYR A 176 12.02 -2.42 7.57
C TYR A 176 11.15 -3.32 6.71
N TYR A 177 11.77 -4.21 5.95
CA TYR A 177 11.08 -5.03 4.95
C TYR A 177 11.20 -6.52 5.29
N GLN A 178 10.21 -7.31 4.87
CA GLN A 178 10.20 -8.76 5.12
C GLN A 178 10.73 -9.59 3.95
N ASN A 179 10.38 -9.27 2.70
CA ASN A 179 10.96 -9.91 1.51
C ASN A 179 11.60 -8.90 0.54
N ILE A 180 10.81 -8.08 -0.16
CA ILE A 180 11.33 -7.06 -1.09
C ILE A 180 10.80 -5.67 -0.76
N PRO A 181 11.66 -4.65 -0.57
CA PRO A 181 11.19 -3.29 -0.31
C PRO A 181 10.75 -2.61 -1.61
N ALA A 182 9.44 -2.43 -1.79
CA ALA A 182 8.82 -1.70 -2.90
C ALA A 182 9.29 -0.24 -2.95
N THR A 183 9.71 0.35 -1.84
CA THR A 183 10.39 1.65 -1.85
C THR A 183 11.62 1.71 -2.77
N LEU A 184 12.26 0.58 -3.11
CA LEU A 184 13.31 0.53 -4.15
C LEU A 184 12.80 0.77 -5.58
N PHE A 185 11.51 0.95 -5.83
CA PHE A 185 11.05 1.51 -7.11
C PHE A 185 11.52 2.94 -7.33
N PHE A 186 11.81 3.70 -6.26
CA PHE A 186 12.39 5.03 -6.41
C PHE A 186 13.87 4.97 -6.73
N LYS A 187 14.27 5.67 -7.80
CA LYS A 187 15.68 5.73 -8.23
C LYS A 187 16.58 6.33 -7.16
N SER A 188 16.10 7.31 -6.39
CA SER A 188 16.88 7.94 -5.32
C SER A 188 17.22 6.98 -4.19
N LEU A 189 16.36 6.02 -3.87
CA LEU A 189 16.59 5.02 -2.84
C LEU A 189 17.55 3.90 -3.25
N ARG A 190 17.95 3.85 -4.54
CA ARG A 190 19.00 2.94 -5.04
C ARG A 190 20.41 3.55 -4.99
N LYS A 191 20.57 4.75 -4.44
CA LYS A 191 21.88 5.38 -4.23
C LYS A 191 22.64 4.71 -3.08
N LEU A 192 23.96 4.64 -3.19
CA LEU A 192 24.83 4.00 -2.20
C LEU A 192 24.58 4.48 -0.76
N LYS A 193 24.46 5.80 -0.54
CA LYS A 193 24.18 6.38 0.79
C LYS A 193 22.92 5.83 1.47
N HIS A 194 21.94 5.37 0.69
CA HIS A 194 20.66 4.87 1.22
C HIS A 194 20.67 3.36 1.50
N ILE A 195 21.68 2.60 1.03
CA ILE A 195 21.75 1.14 1.21
C ILE A 195 21.74 0.74 2.69
N VAL A 196 22.35 1.55 3.55
CA VAL A 196 22.39 1.30 5.00
C VAL A 196 21.06 1.60 5.72
N LYS A 197 20.06 2.15 5.02
CA LYS A 197 18.74 2.50 5.56
C LYS A 197 17.73 1.35 5.42
N PHE A 198 18.09 0.28 4.72
CA PHE A 198 17.28 -0.92 4.54
C PHE A 198 17.62 -1.97 5.59
N HIS A 199 16.60 -2.49 6.25
CA HIS A 199 16.73 -3.40 7.38
C HIS A 199 15.78 -4.58 7.23
N ASN A 200 16.29 -5.79 7.43
CA ASN A 200 15.42 -6.96 7.56
C ASN A 200 14.53 -6.78 8.80
N TYR A 201 13.21 -6.86 8.61
CA TYR A 201 12.22 -6.64 9.65
C TYR A 201 12.43 -7.59 10.85
N ASN A 202 12.52 -8.90 10.61
CA ASN A 202 12.63 -9.92 11.66
C ASN A 202 13.87 -9.72 12.55
N LEU A 203 15.00 -9.33 11.95
CA LEU A 203 16.27 -9.20 12.66
C LEU A 203 16.45 -7.83 13.35
N LYS A 204 15.98 -6.76 12.73
CA LYS A 204 16.35 -5.39 13.12
C LYS A 204 15.21 -4.59 13.73
N PHE A 205 13.96 -4.78 13.32
CA PHE A 205 12.86 -3.93 13.78
C PHE A 205 12.67 -4.02 15.30
N LYS A 206 12.42 -5.23 15.81
CA LYS A 206 12.27 -5.48 17.27
C LYS A 206 13.51 -5.06 18.05
N LEU A 207 14.70 -5.27 17.48
CA LEU A 207 15.96 -4.88 18.11
C LEU A 207 16.10 -3.35 18.23
N HIS A 208 15.80 -2.61 17.16
CA HIS A 208 15.89 -1.15 17.13
C HIS A 208 14.81 -0.54 18.02
N ALA A 209 13.57 -1.04 17.97
CA ALA A 209 12.50 -0.63 18.88
C ALA A 209 12.90 -0.85 20.35
N LYS A 210 13.31 -2.06 20.72
CA LYS A 210 13.72 -2.39 22.11
C LYS A 210 14.86 -1.50 22.61
N LYS A 211 15.79 -1.10 21.73
CA LYS A 211 16.95 -0.27 22.09
C LYS A 211 16.66 1.24 22.04
N GLY A 212 15.45 1.67 21.67
CA GLY A 212 15.15 3.08 21.45
C GLY A 212 15.97 3.69 20.31
N LYS A 213 16.17 2.94 19.22
CA LYS A 213 16.99 3.31 18.06
C LYS A 213 16.20 3.39 16.75
N LEU A 214 14.88 3.50 16.82
CA LEU A 214 14.10 3.76 15.61
C LEU A 214 14.39 5.19 15.12
N PRO A 215 14.56 5.39 13.80
CA PRO A 215 14.84 6.70 13.20
C PRO A 215 13.60 7.62 13.20
N ASN A 216 13.76 8.87 12.77
CA ASN A 216 12.68 9.86 12.73
C ASN A 216 11.49 9.43 11.87
N TYR A 217 11.75 8.77 10.74
CA TYR A 217 10.72 8.26 9.84
C TYR A 217 10.94 6.78 9.54
N VAL A 218 9.93 5.95 9.81
CA VAL A 218 10.00 4.50 9.67
C VAL A 218 8.94 4.03 8.69
N VAL A 219 9.36 3.22 7.71
CA VAL A 219 8.45 2.48 6.84
C VAL A 219 8.58 1.00 7.13
N ILE A 220 7.45 0.33 7.31
CA ILE A 220 7.38 -1.11 7.52
C ILE A 220 6.67 -1.72 6.31
N GLU A 221 7.36 -2.64 5.63
CA GLU A 221 6.84 -3.32 4.44
C GLU A 221 6.48 -4.78 4.74
N GLN A 222 5.37 -5.21 4.16
CA GLN A 222 4.74 -6.51 4.40
C GLN A 222 5.47 -7.65 3.68
N ARG A 223 4.98 -8.87 3.83
CA ARG A 223 5.28 -9.99 2.94
C ARG A 223 4.22 -10.05 1.84
N TYR A 224 4.68 -9.93 0.61
CA TYR A 224 3.81 -9.91 -0.58
C TYR A 224 3.64 -11.27 -1.27
N PHE A 225 4.39 -12.31 -0.87
CA PHE A 225 4.34 -13.65 -1.47
C PHE A 225 3.77 -14.66 -0.47
N ASP A 226 2.68 -15.33 -0.82
CA ASP A 226 2.01 -16.31 0.04
C ASP A 226 2.67 -17.69 -0.03
N VAL A 227 3.72 -17.88 0.78
CA VAL A 227 4.50 -19.12 0.85
C VAL A 227 4.24 -19.92 2.13
N ASN A 228 4.50 -21.23 2.09
CA ASN A 228 4.11 -22.17 3.15
C ASN A 228 4.64 -21.81 4.55
N ILE A 229 5.93 -21.46 4.65
CA ILE A 229 6.59 -21.18 5.93
C ILE A 229 6.28 -19.77 6.42
N PHE A 230 6.29 -18.79 5.52
CA PHE A 230 6.08 -17.38 5.81
C PHE A 230 4.97 -16.79 4.94
N PRO A 231 3.69 -17.07 5.26
CA PRO A 231 2.54 -16.59 4.48
C PRO A 231 2.52 -15.07 4.35
N ALA A 232 1.90 -14.58 3.28
CA ALA A 232 1.69 -13.17 3.06
C ALA A 232 0.86 -12.54 4.19
N ASN A 233 1.08 -11.25 4.46
CA ASN A 233 0.48 -10.55 5.60
C ASN A 233 0.16 -9.07 5.28
N ASP A 234 -0.18 -8.79 4.03
CA ASP A 234 -0.49 -7.47 3.47
C ASP A 234 -2.00 -7.16 3.40
N ASP A 235 -2.87 -8.14 3.66
CA ASP A 235 -4.34 -8.13 3.47
C ASP A 235 -4.84 -8.16 2.01
N HIS A 236 -3.95 -8.26 1.01
CA HIS A 236 -4.34 -8.37 -0.41
C HIS A 236 -5.20 -9.63 -0.65
N PRO A 237 -6.27 -9.63 -1.46
CA PRO A 237 -6.91 -10.88 -1.90
C PRO A 237 -5.98 -11.72 -2.80
N SER A 238 -5.69 -12.99 -2.57
CA SER A 238 -6.33 -13.96 -1.68
C SER A 238 -5.45 -14.35 -0.49
N HIS A 239 -4.87 -13.35 0.17
CA HIS A 239 -4.16 -13.50 1.44
C HIS A 239 -5.14 -13.44 2.62
N ASP A 240 -4.81 -14.18 3.68
CA ASP A 240 -5.64 -14.29 4.88
C ASP A 240 -5.52 -13.04 5.74
N VAL A 241 -6.60 -12.27 5.89
CA VAL A 241 -6.64 -11.05 6.72
C VAL A 241 -6.28 -11.33 8.19
N ALA A 242 -6.46 -12.56 8.68
CA ALA A 242 -5.96 -12.94 10.01
C ALA A 242 -4.42 -12.85 10.12
N ARG A 243 -3.67 -12.98 9.00
CA ARG A 243 -2.21 -12.81 8.97
C ARG A 243 -1.82 -11.33 9.03
N GLY A 244 -2.52 -10.45 8.31
CA GLY A 244 -2.28 -9.01 8.41
C GLY A 244 -2.61 -8.47 9.80
N GLN A 245 -3.71 -8.92 10.41
CA GLN A 245 -4.02 -8.60 11.81
C GLN A 245 -2.92 -9.01 12.79
N LYS A 246 -2.39 -10.23 12.66
CA LYS A 246 -1.27 -10.71 13.50
C LYS A 246 -0.01 -9.87 13.27
N PHE A 247 0.25 -9.44 12.04
CA PHE A 247 1.37 -8.58 11.71
C PHE A 247 1.22 -7.18 12.33
N VAL A 248 0.05 -6.56 12.18
CA VAL A 248 -0.26 -5.26 12.79
C VAL A 248 -0.18 -5.31 14.32
N LYS A 249 -0.69 -6.37 14.94
CA LYS A 249 -0.52 -6.62 16.38
C LYS A 249 0.94 -6.67 16.77
N GLU A 250 1.77 -7.42 16.05
CA GLU A 250 3.20 -7.51 16.34
C GLU A 250 3.90 -6.15 16.24
N VAL A 251 3.59 -5.37 15.19
CA VAL A 251 4.13 -4.03 15.00
C VAL A 251 3.72 -3.13 16.16
N TYR A 252 2.42 -3.07 16.48
CA TYR A 252 1.90 -2.26 17.57
C TYR A 252 2.55 -2.62 18.91
N GLU A 253 2.54 -3.89 19.31
CA GLU A 253 3.07 -4.32 20.61
C GLU A 253 4.60 -4.11 20.69
N THR A 254 5.32 -4.23 19.57
CA THR A 254 6.75 -3.90 19.50
C THR A 254 7.02 -2.42 19.73
N LEU A 255 6.22 -1.53 19.14
CA LEU A 255 6.34 -0.08 19.32
C LEU A 255 5.86 0.34 20.72
N ARG A 256 4.77 -0.23 21.21
CA ARG A 256 4.19 0.03 22.54
C ARG A 256 5.15 -0.33 23.68
N ALA A 257 5.97 -1.36 23.50
CA ALA A 257 7.00 -1.78 24.44
C ALA A 257 8.33 -0.99 24.29
N SER A 258 8.45 -0.11 23.29
CA SER A 258 9.66 0.68 23.07
C SER A 258 9.79 1.79 24.12
N PRO A 259 11.02 2.11 24.60
CA PRO A 259 11.24 3.32 25.40
C PRO A 259 10.90 4.61 24.64
N GLN A 260 10.83 4.57 23.30
CA GLN A 260 10.43 5.71 22.46
C GLN A 260 8.90 5.83 22.29
N TRP A 261 8.05 4.96 22.90
CA TRP A 261 6.59 4.97 22.67
C TRP A 261 5.93 6.35 22.80
N LYS A 262 6.33 7.12 23.81
CA LYS A 262 5.81 8.48 24.06
C LYS A 262 6.22 9.52 23.01
N GLU A 263 7.08 9.15 22.07
CA GLU A 263 7.59 10.00 20.98
C GLU A 263 7.16 9.47 19.59
N MET A 264 6.19 8.55 19.54
CA MET A 264 5.77 7.89 18.30
C MET A 264 4.33 8.24 17.88
N ALA A 265 4.14 8.23 16.57
CA ALA A 265 2.86 8.01 15.92
C ALA A 265 3.02 6.87 14.91
N LEU A 266 2.06 5.95 14.89
CA LEU A 266 1.93 4.88 13.91
C LEU A 266 0.69 5.18 13.06
N LEU A 267 0.90 5.29 11.75
CA LEU A 267 -0.18 5.36 10.76
C LEU A 267 -0.29 4.00 10.06
N ILE A 268 -1.48 3.41 10.07
CA ILE A 268 -1.79 2.20 9.29
C ILE A 268 -2.76 2.61 8.20
N THR A 269 -2.41 2.38 6.94
CA THR A 269 -3.26 2.70 5.79
C THR A 269 -3.15 1.63 4.69
N TYR A 270 -4.04 1.72 3.71
CA TYR A 270 -4.08 0.85 2.53
C TYR A 270 -3.71 1.66 1.28
N ASP A 271 -3.18 0.99 0.26
CA ASP A 271 -2.82 1.61 -1.01
C ASP A 271 -4.05 2.03 -1.84
N GLU A 272 -5.01 1.12 -2.03
CA GLU A 272 -6.27 1.34 -2.74
C GLU A 272 -7.34 0.34 -2.27
N HIS A 273 -8.54 0.40 -2.86
CA HIS A 273 -9.73 -0.27 -2.32
C HIS A 273 -9.94 -1.71 -2.80
N GLY A 274 -9.15 -2.20 -3.74
CA GLY A 274 -9.18 -3.58 -4.22
C GLY A 274 -10.43 -3.96 -4.99
N GLY A 275 -11.18 -2.96 -5.48
CA GLY A 275 -12.50 -3.17 -6.10
C GLY A 275 -13.64 -3.46 -5.12
N PHE A 276 -13.40 -3.43 -3.80
CA PHE A 276 -14.45 -3.55 -2.79
C PHE A 276 -15.27 -2.27 -2.66
N TYR A 277 -16.57 -2.42 -2.43
CA TYR A 277 -17.51 -1.31 -2.32
C TYR A 277 -17.13 -0.34 -1.20
N ASP A 278 -17.32 0.95 -1.47
CA ASP A 278 -17.40 1.99 -0.47
C ASP A 278 -18.53 2.95 -0.84
N HIS A 279 -19.32 3.35 0.15
CA HIS A 279 -20.50 4.18 -0.05
C HIS A 279 -20.17 5.67 -0.17
N VAL A 280 -19.00 6.11 0.29
CA VAL A 280 -18.66 7.53 0.32
C VAL A 280 -18.21 8.01 -1.06
N PRO A 281 -18.86 9.05 -1.62
CA PRO A 281 -18.42 9.67 -2.87
C PRO A 281 -16.97 10.12 -2.82
N THR A 282 -16.18 9.71 -3.82
CA THR A 282 -14.80 10.19 -3.95
C THR A 282 -14.76 11.66 -4.41
N PRO A 283 -13.80 12.46 -3.92
CA PRO A 283 -13.57 13.83 -4.39
C PRO A 283 -13.15 13.89 -5.87
N VAL A 284 -13.97 14.57 -6.68
CA VAL A 284 -13.77 14.75 -8.13
C VAL A 284 -13.49 16.19 -8.55
N SER A 285 -13.47 17.13 -7.60
CA SER A 285 -13.27 18.56 -7.84
C SER A 285 -12.27 19.16 -6.84
N GLY A 286 -11.56 20.22 -7.26
CA GLY A 286 -10.58 20.93 -6.42
C GLY A 286 -9.27 20.18 -6.15
N VAL A 287 -9.10 18.98 -6.70
CA VAL A 287 -7.93 18.12 -6.57
C VAL A 287 -6.88 18.53 -7.62
N PRO A 288 -5.70 19.08 -7.26
CA PRO A 288 -4.76 19.63 -8.25
C PRO A 288 -3.93 18.55 -8.95
N ASN A 289 -3.65 18.65 -10.25
CA ASN A 289 -2.60 17.80 -10.84
C ASN A 289 -1.26 18.04 -10.08
N PRO A 290 -0.56 16.98 -9.61
CA PRO A 290 0.62 17.13 -8.75
C PRO A 290 1.78 17.86 -9.42
N ASP A 291 2.10 17.54 -10.67
CA ASP A 291 3.35 17.90 -11.34
C ASP A 291 3.16 18.36 -12.81
N GLY A 292 1.93 18.47 -13.28
CA GLY A 292 1.54 18.84 -14.64
C GLY A 292 1.65 17.70 -15.66
N ILE A 293 1.96 16.48 -15.22
CA ILE A 293 2.08 15.32 -16.11
C ILE A 293 0.70 14.71 -16.33
N ILE A 294 0.38 14.41 -17.59
CA ILE A 294 -0.84 13.70 -17.99
C ILE A 294 -0.50 12.21 -18.15
N GLY A 295 -1.42 11.34 -17.73
CA GLY A 295 -1.25 9.90 -17.83
C GLY A 295 -1.13 9.41 -19.28
N PRO A 296 -0.59 8.20 -19.49
CA PRO A 296 -0.43 7.63 -20.82
C PRO A 296 -1.79 7.30 -21.49
N PRO A 297 -1.80 7.04 -22.82
CA PRO A 297 -2.95 6.42 -23.47
C PRO A 297 -3.30 5.06 -22.84
N PRO A 298 -4.57 4.63 -22.93
CA PRO A 298 -5.67 5.29 -23.64
C PRO A 298 -6.44 6.33 -22.79
N PHE A 299 -6.11 6.47 -21.50
CA PHE A 299 -6.96 7.20 -20.56
C PHE A 299 -6.64 8.69 -20.45
N TYR A 300 -5.38 9.10 -20.71
CA TYR A 300 -4.95 10.50 -20.59
C TYR A 300 -5.40 11.15 -19.29
N PHE A 301 -5.27 10.41 -18.18
CA PHE A 301 -5.79 10.83 -16.89
C PHE A 301 -5.05 12.07 -16.38
N ASN A 302 -5.78 13.13 -16.04
CA ASN A 302 -5.21 14.41 -15.59
C ASN A 302 -4.78 14.43 -14.14
N PHE A 303 -5.02 13.37 -13.35
CA PHE A 303 -4.72 13.36 -11.91
C PHE A 303 -5.43 14.49 -11.14
N GLU A 304 -6.67 14.80 -11.50
CA GLU A 304 -7.49 15.86 -10.88
C GLU A 304 -8.71 15.30 -10.14
N ARG A 305 -8.65 14.03 -9.73
CA ARG A 305 -9.62 13.36 -8.85
C ARG A 305 -8.93 12.29 -8.02
N LEU A 306 -9.51 11.96 -6.89
CA LEU A 306 -9.02 10.90 -6.00
C LEU A 306 -9.60 9.53 -6.39
N GLY A 307 -9.11 8.49 -5.71
CA GLY A 307 -9.66 7.15 -5.71
C GLY A 307 -10.66 6.94 -4.58
N VAL A 308 -11.04 5.69 -4.36
CA VAL A 308 -12.02 5.29 -3.33
C VAL A 308 -11.39 5.40 -1.94
N ARG A 309 -12.24 5.57 -0.93
CA ARG A 309 -11.84 5.61 0.48
C ARG A 309 -11.21 4.31 0.94
N VAL A 310 -10.17 4.41 1.76
CA VAL A 310 -9.40 3.28 2.29
C VAL A 310 -9.29 3.33 3.82
N PRO A 311 -9.16 2.18 4.52
CA PRO A 311 -9.02 2.16 5.97
C PRO A 311 -7.76 2.92 6.40
N THR A 312 -7.90 3.82 7.37
CA THR A 312 -6.75 4.50 7.96
C THR A 312 -6.92 4.67 9.47
N LEU A 313 -5.91 4.24 10.23
CA LEU A 313 -5.85 4.33 11.70
C LEU A 313 -4.64 5.16 12.11
N LEU A 314 -4.85 6.12 13.02
CA LEU A 314 -3.78 6.95 13.61
C LEU A 314 -3.61 6.59 15.08
N ILE A 315 -2.46 6.00 15.41
CA ILE A 315 -2.15 5.40 16.71
C ILE A 315 -1.01 6.18 17.36
N SER A 316 -1.28 6.80 18.50
CA SER A 316 -0.27 7.52 19.29
C SER A 316 -0.79 7.70 20.72
N PRO A 317 0.09 7.72 21.75
CA PRO A 317 -0.34 8.12 23.08
C PRO A 317 -0.79 9.59 23.15
N TRP A 318 -0.55 10.39 22.12
CA TRP A 318 -1.00 11.78 22.04
C TRP A 318 -2.41 11.95 21.46
N VAL A 319 -3.03 10.86 20.99
CA VAL A 319 -4.37 10.87 20.43
C VAL A 319 -5.39 10.37 21.45
N ASP A 320 -6.49 11.10 21.61
CA ASP A 320 -7.58 10.74 22.51
C ASP A 320 -8.23 9.41 22.11
N LYS A 321 -8.69 8.68 23.12
CA LYS A 321 -9.32 7.37 22.94
C LYS A 321 -10.60 7.47 22.10
N GLY A 322 -10.74 6.61 21.11
CA GLY A 322 -11.95 6.51 20.30
C GLY A 322 -12.21 7.74 19.45
N THR A 323 -11.16 8.44 19.00
CA THR A 323 -11.31 9.61 18.15
C THR A 323 -11.78 9.20 16.75
N VAL A 324 -12.64 10.01 16.12
CA VAL A 324 -12.93 9.90 14.68
C VAL A 324 -12.50 11.20 14.01
N ILE A 325 -11.67 11.06 12.99
CA ILE A 325 -11.13 12.16 12.19
C ILE A 325 -11.83 12.11 10.84
N HIS A 326 -12.75 13.05 10.63
CA HIS A 326 -13.52 13.16 9.40
C HIS A 326 -12.74 13.89 8.30
N GLU A 327 -12.93 15.21 8.18
CA GLU A 327 -12.32 16.03 7.14
C GLU A 327 -11.13 16.84 7.68
N PRO A 328 -10.11 17.12 6.85
CA PRO A 328 -9.00 17.94 7.28
C PRO A 328 -9.38 19.42 7.38
N SER A 329 -8.75 20.13 8.31
CA SER A 329 -8.59 21.58 8.21
C SER A 329 -7.41 21.90 7.28
N GLY A 330 -7.57 21.62 5.98
CA GLY A 330 -6.48 21.69 5.02
C GLY A 330 -6.18 23.10 4.49
N PRO A 331 -5.11 23.26 3.68
CA PRO A 331 -4.73 24.54 3.09
C PRO A 331 -5.80 25.17 2.18
N THR A 332 -6.76 24.38 1.71
CA THR A 332 -7.90 24.83 0.91
C THR A 332 -9.21 24.21 1.41
N PRO A 333 -10.38 24.78 1.08
CA PRO A 333 -11.67 24.17 1.43
C PRO A 333 -11.93 22.80 0.78
N TYR A 334 -11.17 22.44 -0.27
CA TYR A 334 -11.30 21.18 -0.99
C TYR A 334 -10.29 20.14 -0.53
N SER A 335 -9.36 20.49 0.37
CA SER A 335 -8.32 19.59 0.83
C SER A 335 -8.91 18.33 1.45
N GLN A 336 -8.28 17.20 1.19
CA GLN A 336 -8.74 15.88 1.66
C GLN A 336 -7.59 15.15 2.36
N TYR A 337 -7.93 14.17 3.19
CA TYR A 337 -6.94 13.17 3.61
C TYR A 337 -6.76 12.15 2.48
N GLU A 338 -5.54 12.03 1.98
CA GLU A 338 -5.12 11.06 0.97
C GLU A 338 -3.63 10.77 1.14
N HIS A 339 -3.02 9.89 0.34
CA HIS A 339 -1.65 9.42 0.62
C HIS A 339 -0.59 10.51 0.71
N SER A 340 -0.75 11.63 0.02
CA SER A 340 0.17 12.78 0.09
C SER A 340 -0.01 13.62 1.36
N SER A 341 -1.05 13.34 2.15
CA SER A 341 -1.19 13.84 3.53
C SER A 341 -0.06 13.33 4.42
N ILE A 342 0.56 12.19 4.09
CA ILE A 342 1.73 11.65 4.80
C ILE A 342 2.96 12.55 4.62
N PRO A 343 3.49 12.79 3.41
CA PRO A 343 4.63 13.68 3.22
C PRO A 343 4.31 15.13 3.64
N ALA A 344 3.07 15.61 3.46
CA ALA A 344 2.63 16.92 3.94
C ALA A 344 2.75 17.03 5.48
N THR A 345 2.26 16.01 6.19
CA THR A 345 2.32 15.97 7.66
C THR A 345 3.77 15.83 8.15
N VAL A 346 4.58 14.97 7.52
CA VAL A 346 6.01 14.80 7.88
C VAL A 346 6.78 16.11 7.71
N LYS A 347 6.53 16.82 6.61
CA LYS A 347 7.14 18.14 6.34
C LYS A 347 6.80 19.16 7.42
N LYS A 348 5.54 19.21 7.83
CA LYS A 348 5.06 20.13 8.86
C LYS A 348 5.56 19.74 10.25
N LEU A 349 5.47 18.45 10.60
CA LEU A 349 5.90 17.91 11.90
C LEU A 349 7.39 18.15 12.17
N PHE A 350 8.24 17.96 11.17
CA PHE A 350 9.69 18.17 11.31
C PHE A 350 10.18 19.54 10.83
N ASN A 351 9.27 20.43 10.42
CA ASN A 351 9.60 21.77 9.92
C ASN A 351 10.72 21.76 8.86
N LEU A 352 10.56 20.92 7.83
CA LEU A 352 11.58 20.73 6.79
C LEU A 352 11.79 22.00 5.95
N ARG A 353 13.02 22.26 5.52
CA ARG A 353 13.37 23.45 4.71
C ARG A 353 12.64 23.54 3.36
N SER A 354 12.27 22.39 2.78
CA SER A 354 11.51 22.31 1.52
C SER A 354 10.02 22.32 1.83
N ASN A 355 9.29 23.31 1.31
CA ASN A 355 7.85 23.47 1.55
C ASN A 355 7.06 22.20 1.18
N PHE A 356 7.10 21.76 -0.08
CA PHE A 356 6.30 20.62 -0.59
C PHE A 356 7.07 19.85 -1.69
N LEU A 357 6.69 18.59 -1.93
CA LEU A 357 7.25 17.77 -3.02
C LEU A 357 6.58 18.12 -4.35
N THR A 358 5.26 18.31 -4.34
CA THR A 358 4.43 18.58 -5.52
C THR A 358 3.28 19.54 -5.14
N LYS A 359 2.35 19.80 -6.06
CA LYS A 359 1.11 20.52 -5.73
C LYS A 359 0.15 19.67 -4.89
N ARG A 360 0.30 18.35 -4.89
CA ARG A 360 -0.62 17.44 -4.19
C ARG A 360 -0.38 17.46 -2.68
N ASP A 361 0.85 17.34 -2.20
CA ASP A 361 1.13 17.47 -0.75
C ASP A 361 1.01 18.92 -0.25
N ALA A 362 1.15 19.91 -1.14
CA ALA A 362 0.80 21.31 -0.83
C ALA A 362 -0.70 21.54 -0.61
N TRP A 363 -1.54 20.70 -1.20
CA TRP A 363 -3.00 20.77 -1.12
C TRP A 363 -3.57 19.82 -0.06
N ALA A 364 -2.92 18.70 0.19
CA ALA A 364 -3.40 17.64 1.08
C ALA A 364 -3.66 18.13 2.51
N GLY A 365 -4.63 17.50 3.16
CA GLY A 365 -4.83 17.66 4.60
C GLY A 365 -3.61 17.20 5.40
N THR A 366 -3.38 17.82 6.55
CA THR A 366 -2.33 17.39 7.49
C THR A 366 -2.94 17.00 8.82
N PHE A 367 -2.31 16.10 9.57
CA PHE A 367 -2.86 15.52 10.80
C PHE A 367 -1.95 15.66 12.03
N GLU A 368 -0.88 16.46 11.96
CA GLU A 368 0.01 16.70 13.10
C GLU A 368 -0.69 17.42 14.26
N ASN A 369 -1.73 18.23 13.99
CA ASN A 369 -2.49 18.93 15.03
C ASN A 369 -3.05 17.97 16.09
N TYR A 370 -3.38 16.73 15.71
CA TYR A 370 -3.88 15.71 16.64
C TYR A 370 -2.85 15.26 17.68
N PHE A 371 -1.55 15.50 17.44
CA PHE A 371 -0.50 15.21 18.43
C PHE A 371 -0.32 16.33 19.46
N TYR A 372 -0.95 17.48 19.26
CA TYR A 372 -0.83 18.66 20.13
C TYR A 372 -2.12 18.97 20.90
N LEU A 373 -3.12 18.10 20.84
CA LEU A 373 -4.38 18.27 21.57
C LEU A 373 -4.24 18.03 23.08
N ARG A 374 -3.16 17.35 23.49
CA ARG A 374 -2.91 16.95 24.87
C ARG A 374 -1.61 17.56 25.38
N ASP A 375 -1.61 17.95 26.66
CA ASP A 375 -0.38 18.40 27.34
C ASP A 375 0.52 17.23 27.78
N THR A 376 -0.07 16.05 27.98
CA THR A 376 0.65 14.82 28.38
C THR A 376 0.21 13.61 27.57
N PRO A 377 1.13 12.69 27.24
CA PRO A 377 0.77 11.45 26.57
C PRO A 377 -0.12 10.60 27.49
N ARG A 378 -1.00 9.82 26.89
CA ARG A 378 -1.84 8.84 27.58
C ARG A 378 -0.99 7.74 28.21
N ASP A 379 -1.32 7.41 29.45
CA ASP A 379 -0.73 6.29 30.18
C ASP A 379 -1.63 5.04 30.15
N ASP A 380 -2.82 5.12 29.52
CA ASP A 380 -3.82 4.06 29.45
C ASP A 380 -3.83 3.30 28.10
N CYS A 381 -2.90 3.57 27.20
CA CYS A 381 -2.81 2.85 25.92
C CYS A 381 -2.53 1.35 26.16
N PRO A 382 -3.26 0.43 25.49
CA PRO A 382 -3.20 -1.00 25.77
C PRO A 382 -1.79 -1.54 25.53
N GLU A 383 -1.25 -2.30 26.48
CA GLU A 383 0.07 -2.94 26.31
C GLU A 383 0.02 -4.14 25.35
N LYS A 384 -1.13 -4.80 25.30
CA LYS A 384 -1.41 -5.95 24.42
C LYS A 384 -2.75 -5.76 23.75
N LEU A 385 -2.82 -6.12 22.48
CA LEU A 385 -4.09 -6.19 21.75
C LEU A 385 -4.74 -7.57 21.96
N PRO A 386 -6.01 -7.76 21.57
CA PRO A 386 -6.66 -9.06 21.54
C PRO A 386 -5.88 -10.12 20.75
N GLU A 387 -6.29 -11.38 20.86
CA GLU A 387 -5.74 -12.47 20.07
C GLU A 387 -6.56 -12.73 18.80
N VAL A 388 -5.86 -13.00 17.69
CA VAL A 388 -6.49 -13.45 16.45
C VAL A 388 -6.73 -14.96 16.54
N LYS A 389 -7.95 -15.34 16.91
CA LYS A 389 -8.30 -16.72 17.32
C LYS A 389 -8.48 -17.69 16.16
N MET A 390 -8.72 -17.22 14.94
CA MET A 390 -8.98 -18.07 13.78
C MET A 390 -8.22 -17.60 12.55
N THR A 391 -7.91 -18.54 11.66
CA THR A 391 -7.59 -18.24 10.26
C THR A 391 -8.90 -18.02 9.52
N LEU A 392 -8.92 -17.07 8.58
CA LEU A 392 -10.13 -16.84 7.77
C LEU A 392 -10.11 -17.68 6.50
N ARG A 393 -8.96 -18.26 6.11
CA ARG A 393 -8.89 -19.16 4.95
C ARG A 393 -9.05 -20.63 5.35
N SER A 394 -9.67 -21.41 4.45
CA SER A 394 -9.91 -22.85 4.65
C SER A 394 -8.72 -23.74 4.23
N ARG A 395 -7.70 -23.17 3.57
CA ARG A 395 -6.55 -23.89 3.01
C ARG A 395 -5.22 -23.21 3.34
N GLY A 396 -4.11 -23.88 3.04
CA GLY A 396 -2.76 -23.33 3.18
C GLY A 396 -2.42 -22.26 2.12
N PRO A 397 -1.22 -21.66 2.21
CA PRO A 397 -0.67 -20.82 1.16
C PRO A 397 -0.59 -21.51 -0.19
N LYS A 398 -0.55 -20.72 -1.26
CA LYS A 398 -0.43 -21.22 -2.64
C LYS A 398 0.89 -20.83 -3.28
N GLU A 399 1.96 -21.48 -2.85
CA GLU A 399 3.29 -21.18 -3.39
C GLU A 399 3.51 -21.67 -4.83
N ASP A 400 2.62 -22.53 -5.34
CA ASP A 400 2.67 -23.07 -6.71
C ASP A 400 1.80 -22.30 -7.71
N ASP A 401 1.01 -21.32 -7.25
CA ASP A 401 0.17 -20.50 -8.14
C ASP A 401 1.01 -19.50 -8.95
N SER A 402 0.40 -18.98 -10.01
CA SER A 402 0.93 -17.85 -10.77
C SER A 402 0.92 -16.55 -9.97
N LEU A 403 1.81 -15.63 -10.31
CA LEU A 403 1.93 -14.33 -9.65
C LEU A 403 0.73 -13.42 -9.92
N THR A 404 0.38 -12.60 -8.93
CA THR A 404 -0.49 -11.43 -9.12
C THR A 404 0.20 -10.35 -9.95
N GLU A 405 -0.55 -9.36 -10.44
CA GLU A 405 0.03 -8.23 -11.19
C GLU A 405 1.11 -7.50 -10.37
N PHE A 406 0.80 -7.21 -9.10
CA PHE A 406 1.75 -6.57 -8.19
C PHE A 406 2.99 -7.44 -7.92
N GLN A 407 2.83 -8.75 -7.72
CA GLN A 407 3.99 -9.65 -7.57
C GLN A 407 4.87 -9.67 -8.81
N ILE A 408 4.31 -9.58 -10.03
CA ILE A 408 5.09 -9.48 -11.26
C ILE A 408 5.94 -8.19 -11.26
N GLU A 409 5.39 -7.07 -10.83
CA GLU A 409 6.12 -5.80 -10.74
C GLU A 409 7.29 -5.88 -9.74
N LEU A 410 7.08 -6.54 -8.60
CA LEU A 410 8.14 -6.81 -7.63
C LEU A 410 9.25 -7.67 -8.23
N ILE A 411 8.93 -8.62 -9.12
CA ILE A 411 9.93 -9.42 -9.83
C ILE A 411 10.65 -8.60 -10.91
N GLN A 412 9.96 -7.68 -11.58
CA GLN A 412 10.60 -6.73 -12.48
C GLN A 412 11.60 -5.83 -11.73
N LEU A 413 11.24 -5.37 -10.53
CA LEU A 413 12.17 -4.67 -9.63
C LEU A 413 13.36 -5.57 -9.25
N ALA A 414 13.10 -6.79 -8.77
CA ALA A 414 14.15 -7.74 -8.40
C ALA A 414 15.16 -7.98 -9.54
N SER A 415 14.67 -8.08 -10.78
CA SER A 415 15.52 -8.23 -11.98
C SER A 415 16.41 -7.01 -12.26
N GLN A 416 15.96 -5.81 -11.89
CA GLN A 416 16.82 -4.64 -11.92
C GLN A 416 17.88 -4.71 -10.82
N LEU A 417 17.47 -5.09 -9.61
CA LEU A 417 18.34 -5.11 -8.44
C LEU A 417 19.47 -6.12 -8.57
N ASN A 418 19.28 -7.22 -9.29
CA ASN A 418 20.33 -8.23 -9.51
C ASN A 418 21.00 -8.14 -10.90
N GLY A 419 20.54 -7.23 -11.76
CA GLY A 419 21.09 -6.98 -13.10
C GLY A 419 20.49 -7.83 -14.22
N ASP A 420 19.62 -8.81 -13.95
CA ASP A 420 19.03 -9.71 -14.95
C ASP A 420 18.07 -9.01 -15.94
N HIS A 421 17.65 -7.77 -15.67
CA HIS A 421 16.80 -6.96 -16.55
C HIS A 421 17.35 -6.77 -17.99
N VAL A 422 18.66 -7.00 -18.21
CA VAL A 422 19.30 -6.93 -19.54
C VAL A 422 19.25 -8.25 -20.32
N LEU A 423 18.70 -9.32 -19.73
CA LEU A 423 18.59 -10.63 -20.38
C LEU A 423 17.35 -10.70 -21.29
N ASN A 424 17.39 -11.61 -22.27
CA ASN A 424 16.33 -11.81 -23.27
C ASN A 424 14.99 -12.30 -22.70
N THR A 425 14.91 -12.59 -21.40
CA THR A 425 13.67 -12.98 -20.70
C THR A 425 12.79 -11.77 -20.36
N TYR A 426 13.26 -10.55 -20.58
CA TYR A 426 12.47 -9.33 -20.42
C TYR A 426 11.63 -9.03 -21.68
N PRO A 427 10.35 -8.59 -21.57
CA PRO A 427 9.60 -8.17 -20.37
C PRO A 427 8.82 -9.28 -19.64
N ASP A 428 9.06 -10.54 -19.98
CA ASP A 428 8.24 -11.67 -19.54
C ASP A 428 8.75 -12.35 -18.25
N ILE A 429 9.79 -11.79 -17.63
CA ILE A 429 10.30 -12.26 -16.33
C ILE A 429 9.20 -12.22 -15.27
N GLY A 430 9.08 -13.29 -14.48
CA GLY A 430 8.00 -13.49 -13.52
C GLY A 430 6.79 -14.25 -14.06
N LYS A 431 6.46 -14.16 -15.36
CA LYS A 431 5.22 -14.76 -15.91
C LYS A 431 5.15 -16.29 -15.80
N THR A 432 6.30 -16.94 -15.79
CA THR A 432 6.42 -18.40 -15.68
C THR A 432 6.84 -18.85 -14.27
N MET A 433 6.99 -17.92 -13.33
CA MET A 433 7.39 -18.23 -11.97
C MET A 433 6.16 -18.58 -11.13
N THR A 434 6.34 -19.54 -10.22
CA THR A 434 5.40 -19.74 -9.13
C THR A 434 5.64 -18.71 -8.03
N VAL A 435 4.65 -18.45 -7.17
CA VAL A 435 4.77 -17.56 -6.00
C VAL A 435 6.01 -17.91 -5.14
N GLY A 436 6.27 -19.19 -4.89
CA GLY A 436 7.42 -19.65 -4.13
C GLY A 436 8.75 -19.45 -4.86
N GLY A 437 8.79 -19.65 -6.18
CA GLY A 437 9.97 -19.36 -7.01
C GLY A 437 10.29 -17.87 -7.04
N ALA A 438 9.26 -17.04 -7.18
CA ALA A 438 9.35 -15.58 -7.20
C ALA A 438 9.83 -15.02 -5.84
N ASN A 439 9.32 -15.52 -4.72
CA ASN A 439 9.79 -15.09 -3.40
C ASN A 439 11.30 -15.30 -3.22
N ARG A 440 11.80 -16.50 -3.57
CA ARG A 440 13.25 -16.82 -3.47
C ARG A 440 14.09 -15.92 -4.37
N TYR A 441 13.63 -15.65 -5.59
CA TYR A 441 14.30 -14.75 -6.52
C TYR A 441 14.37 -13.32 -5.99
N ALA A 442 13.26 -12.81 -5.46
CA ALA A 442 13.19 -11.48 -4.87
C ALA A 442 14.12 -11.33 -3.65
N GLU A 443 14.13 -12.33 -2.76
CA GLU A 443 15.01 -12.33 -1.57
C GLU A 443 16.50 -12.34 -1.96
N ASP A 444 16.93 -13.22 -2.87
CA ASP A 444 18.33 -13.27 -3.35
C ASP A 444 18.73 -11.96 -4.05
N ALA A 445 17.84 -11.40 -4.88
CA ALA A 445 18.10 -10.14 -5.57
C ALA A 445 18.34 -8.98 -4.60
N VAL A 446 17.51 -8.87 -3.56
CA VAL A 446 17.64 -7.82 -2.54
C VAL A 446 18.88 -8.03 -1.69
N GLU A 447 19.18 -9.26 -1.27
CA GLU A 447 20.38 -9.58 -0.49
C GLU A 447 21.66 -9.16 -1.25
N ARG A 448 21.79 -9.60 -2.50
CA ARG A 448 22.93 -9.26 -3.36
C ARG A 448 23.06 -7.76 -3.59
N PHE A 449 21.96 -7.08 -3.86
CA PHE A 449 21.94 -5.64 -4.09
C PHE A 449 22.45 -4.88 -2.86
N LEU A 450 21.97 -5.24 -1.66
CA LEU A 450 22.39 -4.58 -0.42
C LEU A 450 23.83 -4.96 -0.03
N GLU A 451 24.26 -6.19 -0.23
CA GLU A 451 25.65 -6.63 0.00
C GLU A 451 26.62 -5.86 -0.90
N ALA A 452 26.36 -5.83 -2.21
CA ALA A 452 27.18 -5.09 -3.16
C ALA A 452 27.26 -3.60 -2.82
N GLY A 453 26.13 -2.99 -2.43
CA GLY A 453 26.10 -1.60 -1.99
C GLY A 453 26.93 -1.34 -0.74
N ARG A 454 26.87 -2.23 0.27
CA ARG A 454 27.71 -2.13 1.48
C ARG A 454 29.18 -2.29 1.18
N MET A 455 29.55 -3.23 0.32
CA MET A 455 30.95 -3.45 -0.08
C MET A 455 31.51 -2.25 -0.86
N ALA A 456 30.71 -1.65 -1.74
CA ALA A 456 31.09 -0.44 -2.46
C ALA A 456 31.30 0.76 -1.51
N LEU A 457 30.43 0.95 -0.51
CA LEU A 457 30.61 1.97 0.52
C LEU A 457 31.91 1.74 1.32
N LEU A 458 32.17 0.50 1.75
CA LEU A 458 33.41 0.15 2.46
C LEU A 458 34.67 0.38 1.61
N ALA A 459 34.55 0.25 0.28
CA ALA A 459 35.61 0.54 -0.67
C ALA A 459 35.79 2.05 -0.98
N GLY A 460 35.01 2.94 -0.36
CA GLY A 460 35.10 4.39 -0.57
C GLY A 460 34.47 4.88 -1.87
N ALA A 461 33.51 4.14 -2.43
CA ALA A 461 32.77 4.59 -3.61
C ALA A 461 31.93 5.85 -3.30
N ASN A 462 31.68 6.66 -4.33
CA ASN A 462 30.86 7.87 -4.20
C ASN A 462 29.45 7.51 -3.70
N GLU A 463 29.08 7.98 -2.51
CA GLU A 463 27.81 7.63 -1.87
C GLU A 463 26.57 8.10 -2.66
N SER A 464 26.71 9.07 -3.57
CA SER A 464 25.63 9.53 -4.45
C SER A 464 25.44 8.66 -5.71
N ALA A 465 26.36 7.72 -5.98
CA ALA A 465 26.25 6.83 -7.12
C ALA A 465 25.11 5.82 -6.94
N LEU A 466 24.48 5.43 -8.06
CA LEU A 466 23.51 4.34 -8.07
C LEU A 466 24.24 3.01 -7.97
N VAL A 467 23.66 2.08 -7.20
CA VAL A 467 24.11 0.69 -7.22
C VAL A 467 23.67 0.06 -8.53
N THR A 468 24.65 -0.38 -9.33
CA THR A 468 24.42 -1.06 -10.62
C THR A 468 24.97 -2.47 -10.55
N MET A 469 24.10 -3.45 -10.74
CA MET A 469 24.47 -4.87 -10.75
C MET A 469 24.61 -5.37 -12.19
N ARG A 470 25.51 -6.33 -12.39
CA ARG A 470 25.64 -7.08 -13.65
C ARG A 470 25.01 -8.47 -13.46
N PRO A 471 24.35 -9.05 -14.49
CA PRO A 471 23.85 -10.41 -14.40
C PRO A 471 24.92 -11.37 -13.91
N SER A 472 24.53 -12.32 -13.06
CA SER A 472 25.41 -13.42 -12.69
C SER A 472 25.61 -14.36 -13.89
N LEU A 473 26.82 -14.89 -14.08
CA LEU A 473 27.04 -15.96 -15.07
C LEU A 473 26.29 -17.26 -14.70
N THR A 474 25.88 -17.42 -13.44
CA THR A 474 25.14 -18.58 -12.94
C THR A 474 23.62 -18.52 -13.16
N THR A 475 23.04 -17.36 -13.51
CA THR A 475 21.60 -17.26 -13.88
C THR A 475 21.32 -17.75 -15.31
N ARG A 476 22.36 -18.14 -16.07
CA ARG A 476 22.22 -18.67 -17.44
C ARG A 476 21.88 -20.16 -17.54
N THR A 477 21.84 -20.91 -16.44
CA THR A 477 21.71 -22.38 -16.51
C THR A 477 20.45 -22.89 -15.82
N SER A 478 19.31 -22.85 -16.54
CA SER A 478 18.17 -23.76 -16.28
C SER A 478 17.10 -23.73 -17.39
N GLY A 479 17.49 -23.64 -18.67
CA GLY A 479 16.49 -23.52 -19.75
C GLY A 479 16.85 -24.07 -21.12
N ASP A 480 18.07 -24.52 -21.36
CA ASP A 480 18.49 -24.94 -22.71
C ASP A 480 19.50 -26.09 -22.66
N GLU A 481 19.06 -27.25 -22.15
CA GLU A 481 19.70 -28.53 -22.47
C GLU A 481 18.67 -29.43 -23.14
N SER A 482 18.35 -29.12 -24.40
CA SER A 482 17.97 -30.17 -25.33
C SER A 482 18.53 -29.85 -26.71
N SER A 483 19.24 -30.83 -27.27
CA SER A 483 19.77 -30.89 -28.63
C SER A 483 21.15 -30.25 -28.86
N GLY A 484 22.18 -31.08 -28.64
CA GLY A 484 23.53 -30.84 -29.12
C GLY A 484 24.26 -32.17 -29.21
N LYS A 485 23.87 -33.00 -30.18
CA LYS A 485 24.55 -34.26 -30.49
C LYS A 485 26.02 -33.96 -30.79
N TYR A 486 26.87 -34.77 -30.17
CA TYR A 486 28.24 -35.04 -30.57
C TYR A 486 28.37 -35.19 -32.08
N GLU A 487 29.33 -34.48 -32.67
CA GLU A 487 30.20 -35.07 -33.70
C GLU A 487 31.54 -34.34 -33.74
N ALA A 488 32.59 -35.15 -33.71
CA ALA A 488 33.99 -34.77 -33.75
C ALA A 488 34.43 -34.49 -35.19
N TYR A 489 35.39 -33.57 -35.38
CA TYR A 489 36.70 -33.78 -36.03
C TYR A 489 37.52 -32.49 -35.95
#